data_AF-A0A1Q6Y916-F1
#
_entry.id   AF-A0A1Q6Y916-F1
#
_cell.length_a   1.000
_cell.length_b   1.000
_cell.length_c   1.000
_cell.angle_alpha   90.00
_cell.angle_beta   90.00
_cell.angle_gamma   90.00
#
_symmetry.space_group_name_H-M   'P 1'
#
loop_
_entity.id
_entity.type
_entity.pdbx_description
1 polymer ?
#
loop_
_entity_poly.entity_id
_entity_poly.type
_entity_poly.pdbx_seq_one_letter_code
_entity_poly.pdbx_strand_id
1 'polypeptide(L)'
;MKSKSKLVAKSFKATLERIPSRFNWVTIRIPFDVSKVWRTPAKVRVKGEINGFPLRAWVFPTSKGYQCMLIKKSLQTGGNASVGDTAHFRLEPDTAKRVAIIPAEFERILKQDRAFRRWFDALGFSMRKWICDWIVSVKSPEARVRRAERIAEQLLSTMEAELDLPPILKRAFASDPRAYEGWQSMTPLQRRYQLLGIFYCRTPETRDRRIAKMLEDALARTGRKPRTKSAPEEFAHEELE
;
A
#
# COMPACT_ATOMS: atom_id res chain seq x y z
N MET A 1 31.05 3.52 -16.11
CA MET A 1 29.99 2.83 -15.35
C MET A 1 30.10 3.19 -13.88
N LYS A 2 29.23 4.06 -13.33
CA LYS A 2 29.28 4.43 -11.90
C LYS A 2 28.78 3.24 -11.06
N SER A 3 29.68 2.66 -10.27
CA SER A 3 29.40 1.60 -9.31
C SER A 3 28.22 1.99 -8.43
N LYS A 4 27.16 1.17 -8.39
CA LYS A 4 26.07 1.31 -7.42
C LYS A 4 26.69 1.17 -6.03
N SER A 5 26.82 2.29 -5.31
CA SER A 5 27.16 2.34 -3.89
C SER A 5 26.42 1.23 -3.15
N LYS A 6 27.17 0.21 -2.71
CA LYS A 6 26.66 -0.91 -1.92
C LYS A 6 26.00 -0.31 -0.67
N LEU A 7 24.68 -0.43 -0.54
CA LEU A 7 23.97 0.06 0.65
C LEU A 7 24.44 -0.80 1.83
N VAL A 8 25.29 -0.22 2.68
CA VAL A 8 26.00 -0.96 3.74
C VAL A 8 25.06 -1.24 4.90
N ALA A 9 25.01 -2.50 5.35
CA ALA A 9 24.31 -2.90 6.56
C ALA A 9 24.90 -2.19 7.80
N LYS A 10 24.04 -1.76 8.71
CA LYS A 10 24.41 -1.09 9.96
C LYS A 10 23.95 -1.91 11.15
N SER A 11 24.89 -2.20 12.05
CA SER A 11 24.63 -2.88 13.31
C SER A 11 24.61 -1.90 14.47
N PHE A 12 23.65 -2.04 15.38
CA PHE A 12 23.50 -1.17 16.54
C PHE A 12 22.64 -1.84 17.62
N LYS A 13 22.72 -1.33 18.85
CA LYS A 13 21.83 -1.71 19.94
C LYS A 13 20.71 -0.68 20.06
N ALA A 14 19.49 -1.12 20.33
CA ALA A 14 18.38 -0.22 20.63
C ALA A 14 17.41 -0.84 21.63
N THR A 15 16.87 0.02 22.50
CA THR A 15 15.87 -0.36 23.49
C THR A 15 14.48 -0.38 22.88
N LEU A 16 13.70 -1.42 23.18
CA LEU A 16 12.31 -1.53 22.78
C LEU A 16 11.46 -0.65 23.68
N GLU A 17 10.96 0.46 23.15
CA GLU A 17 10.17 1.44 23.87
C GLU A 17 8.69 1.29 23.52
N ARG A 18 7.81 1.42 24.52
CA ARG A 18 6.37 1.55 24.28
C ARG A 18 6.03 3.00 24.03
N ILE A 19 5.38 3.27 22.90
CA ILE A 19 4.81 4.59 22.64
C ILE A 19 3.45 4.66 23.33
N PRO A 20 3.20 5.66 24.21
CA PRO A 20 1.88 5.91 24.76
C PRO A 20 0.93 6.26 23.61
N SER A 21 0.15 5.27 23.19
CA SER A 21 -0.77 5.34 22.07
C SER A 21 -1.91 4.37 22.33
N ARG A 22 -3.09 4.64 21.77
CA ARG A 22 -4.26 3.74 21.88
C ARG A 22 -3.98 2.30 21.45
N PHE A 23 -2.94 2.09 20.64
CA PHE A 23 -2.58 0.79 20.06
C PHE A 23 -1.37 0.13 20.74
N ASN A 24 -0.84 0.69 21.84
CA ASN A 24 0.26 0.11 22.63
C ASN A 24 1.48 -0.33 21.80
N TRP A 25 1.83 0.44 20.76
CA TRP A 25 2.90 0.11 19.83
C TRP A 25 4.28 0.09 20.50
N VAL A 26 5.08 -0.90 20.12
CA VAL A 26 6.48 -1.04 20.53
C VAL A 26 7.37 -0.59 19.39
N THR A 27 8.32 0.28 19.67
CA THR A 27 9.22 0.86 18.68
C THR A 27 10.66 0.87 19.16
N ILE A 28 11.59 0.97 18.21
CA ILE A 28 12.96 1.36 18.50
C ILE A 28 13.27 2.71 17.85
N ARG A 29 14.16 3.48 18.47
CA ARG A 29 14.78 4.65 17.85
C ARG A 29 15.98 4.20 17.02
N ILE A 30 16.12 4.73 15.81
CA ILE A 30 17.30 4.50 14.97
C ILE A 30 18.39 5.50 15.41
N PRO A 31 19.60 5.04 15.78
CA PRO A 31 20.63 5.90 16.36
C PRO A 31 21.43 6.70 15.32
N PHE A 32 21.04 6.65 14.05
CA PHE A 32 21.68 7.39 12.95
C PHE A 32 20.65 7.86 11.94
N ASP A 33 21.01 8.84 11.11
CA ASP A 33 20.15 9.33 10.04
C ASP A 33 20.22 8.40 8.82
N VAL A 34 19.16 7.62 8.60
CA VAL A 34 19.08 6.68 7.47
C VAL A 34 19.17 7.39 6.12
N SER A 35 18.74 8.66 6.04
CA SER A 35 18.74 9.41 4.79
C SER A 35 20.17 9.78 4.38
N LYS A 36 20.99 10.19 5.35
CA LYS A 36 22.40 10.50 5.14
C LYS A 36 23.21 9.23 4.89
N VAL A 37 22.98 8.18 5.69
CA VAL A 37 23.77 6.95 5.66
C VAL A 37 23.47 6.10 4.42
N TRP A 38 22.20 5.95 4.06
CA TRP A 38 21.78 5.08 2.95
C TRP A 38 21.39 5.84 1.69
N ARG A 39 21.43 7.17 1.69
CA ARG A 39 20.99 8.01 0.56
C ARG A 39 19.57 7.66 0.11
N THR A 40 18.71 7.33 1.07
CA THR A 40 17.29 7.00 0.85
C THR A 40 16.40 8.10 1.42
N PRO A 41 15.10 8.15 1.06
CA PRO A 41 14.15 8.97 1.81
C PRO A 41 14.15 8.61 3.31
N ALA A 42 13.81 9.58 4.17
CA ALA A 42 13.71 9.35 5.62
C ALA A 42 12.72 8.23 6.00
N LYS A 43 11.74 7.96 5.12
CA LYS A 43 10.89 6.79 5.17
C LYS A 43 11.43 5.72 4.22
N VAL A 44 11.99 4.65 4.76
CA VAL A 44 12.68 3.61 3.99
C VAL A 44 12.30 2.21 4.48
N ARG A 45 12.25 1.26 3.55
CA ARG A 45 12.11 -0.16 3.88
C ARG A 45 13.45 -0.72 4.29
N VAL A 46 13.48 -1.51 5.35
CA VAL A 46 14.68 -2.19 5.84
C VAL A 46 14.43 -3.68 5.96
N LYS A 47 15.51 -4.45 5.75
CA LYS A 47 15.59 -5.87 6.06
C LYS A 47 16.83 -6.09 6.93
N GLY A 48 16.85 -7.18 7.67
CA GLY A 48 17.92 -7.41 8.62
C GLY A 48 17.55 -8.44 9.66
N GLU A 49 18.06 -8.25 10.88
CA GLU A 49 17.85 -9.14 12.01
C GLU A 49 17.73 -8.38 13.34
N ILE A 50 17.03 -9.00 14.29
CA ILE A 50 16.94 -8.63 15.70
C ILE A 50 17.43 -9.83 16.52
N ASN A 51 18.55 -9.70 17.23
CA ASN A 51 19.20 -10.81 17.96
C ASN A 51 19.37 -12.07 17.09
N GLY A 52 19.71 -11.90 15.80
CA GLY A 52 19.83 -13.00 14.83
C GLY A 52 18.51 -13.48 14.20
N PHE A 53 17.35 -13.01 14.67
CA PHE A 53 16.06 -13.35 14.08
C PHE A 53 15.74 -12.45 12.87
N PRO A 54 15.42 -13.02 11.69
CA PRO A 54 15.23 -12.23 10.48
C PRO A 54 14.01 -11.30 10.57
N LEU A 55 14.18 -10.07 10.08
CA LEU A 55 13.13 -9.06 10.08
C LEU A 55 13.05 -8.29 8.76
N ARG A 56 11.85 -7.79 8.48
CA ARG A 56 11.58 -6.76 7.46
C ARG A 56 10.59 -5.75 8.00
N ALA A 57 10.92 -4.47 7.91
CA ALA A 57 10.13 -3.41 8.50
C ALA A 57 10.27 -2.08 7.72
N TRP A 58 9.54 -1.07 8.19
CA TRP A 58 9.70 0.31 7.73
C TRP A 58 10.35 1.12 8.83
N VAL A 59 11.37 1.90 8.45
CA VAL A 59 11.82 3.06 9.21
C VAL A 59 11.01 4.26 8.73
N PHE A 60 10.54 5.07 9.66
CA PHE A 60 9.79 6.29 9.36
C PHE A 60 10.26 7.45 10.25
N PRO A 61 10.19 8.70 9.74
CA PRO A 61 10.45 9.88 10.54
C PRO A 61 9.29 10.14 11.51
N THR A 62 9.62 10.72 12.67
CA THR A 62 8.65 11.22 13.65
C THR A 62 8.56 12.74 13.58
N SER A 63 7.48 13.31 14.10
CA SER A 63 7.32 14.77 14.23
C SER A 63 8.39 15.41 15.13
N LYS A 64 8.98 14.63 16.04
CA LYS A 64 10.06 15.04 16.95
C LYS A 64 11.45 15.00 16.31
N GLY A 65 11.56 14.75 15.01
CA GLY A 65 12.81 14.82 14.25
C GLY A 65 13.69 13.57 14.30
N TYR A 66 13.33 12.54 15.07
CA TYR A 66 14.04 11.25 15.06
C TYR A 66 13.36 10.22 14.16
N GLN A 67 14.11 9.21 13.75
CA GLN A 67 13.63 8.08 12.96
C GLN A 67 13.38 6.88 13.87
N CYS A 68 12.27 6.17 13.66
CA CYS A 68 11.93 4.98 14.43
C CYS A 68 11.39 3.84 13.56
N MET A 69 11.33 2.66 14.15
CA MET A 69 10.83 1.43 13.53
C MET A 69 9.88 0.71 14.47
N LEU A 70 8.75 0.24 13.93
CA LEU A 70 7.77 -0.54 14.69
C LEU A 70 8.23 -2.00 14.84
N ILE A 71 8.20 -2.53 16.07
CA ILE A 71 8.50 -3.93 16.37
C ILE A 71 7.20 -4.68 16.65
N LYS A 72 6.78 -5.49 15.69
CA LYS A 72 5.60 -6.37 15.82
C LYS A 72 5.85 -7.44 16.89
N LYS A 73 4.78 -7.97 17.50
CA LYS A 73 4.84 -9.05 18.49
C LYS A 73 5.63 -10.27 17.98
N SER A 74 5.48 -10.64 16.71
CA SER A 74 6.26 -11.75 16.11
C SER A 74 7.77 -11.50 16.10
N LEU A 75 8.21 -10.25 15.96
CA LEU A 75 9.63 -9.90 16.00
C LEU A 75 10.16 -9.85 17.44
N GLN A 76 9.32 -9.45 18.40
CA GLN A 76 9.63 -9.51 19.83
C GLN A 76 9.84 -10.96 20.27
N THR A 77 8.90 -11.84 19.93
CA THR A 77 8.99 -13.28 20.23
C THR A 77 10.17 -13.94 19.51
N GLY A 78 10.33 -13.70 18.20
CA GLY A 78 11.41 -14.31 17.43
C GLY A 78 12.81 -13.83 17.83
N GLY A 79 12.95 -12.54 18.17
CA GLY A 79 14.19 -11.94 18.64
C GLY A 79 14.42 -12.06 20.15
N ASN A 80 13.54 -12.75 20.88
CA ASN A 80 13.57 -12.87 22.34
C ASN A 80 13.81 -11.52 23.05
N ALA A 81 13.02 -10.51 22.69
CA ALA A 81 13.13 -9.15 23.22
C ALA A 81 11.77 -8.59 23.60
N SER A 82 11.66 -8.04 24.80
CA SER A 82 10.47 -7.42 25.36
C SER A 82 10.61 -5.91 25.48
N VAL A 83 9.51 -5.23 25.82
CA VAL A 83 9.54 -3.79 26.12
C VAL A 83 10.48 -3.53 27.31
N GLY A 84 11.38 -2.57 27.15
CA GLY A 84 12.44 -2.27 28.12
C GLY A 84 13.78 -2.95 27.80
N ASP A 85 13.77 -4.03 27.02
CA ASP A 85 14.99 -4.75 26.67
C ASP A 85 15.78 -4.02 25.58
N THR A 86 17.10 -4.15 25.64
CA THR A 86 18.01 -3.74 24.57
C THR A 86 18.30 -4.92 23.66
N ALA A 87 17.94 -4.80 22.39
CA ALA A 87 18.22 -5.83 21.38
C ALA A 87 19.30 -5.36 20.39
N HIS A 88 20.01 -6.31 19.81
CA HIS A 88 20.96 -6.09 18.72
C HIS A 88 20.24 -6.11 17.38
N PHE A 89 20.39 -5.04 16.61
CA PHE A 89 19.83 -4.91 15.28
C PHE A 89 20.95 -4.86 14.25
N ARG A 90 20.76 -5.51 13.12
CA ARG A 90 21.56 -5.30 11.91
C ARG A 90 20.61 -5.05 10.75
N LEU A 91 20.62 -3.84 10.21
CA LEU A 91 19.66 -3.39 9.20
C LEU A 91 20.34 -2.91 7.93
N GLU A 92 19.72 -3.16 6.79
CA GLU A 92 20.08 -2.59 5.49
C GLU A 92 18.82 -2.21 4.69
N PRO A 93 18.92 -1.27 3.73
CA PRO A 93 17.80 -0.94 2.86
C PRO A 93 17.27 -2.16 2.09
N ASP A 94 15.96 -2.39 2.18
CA ASP A 94 15.26 -3.42 1.41
C ASP A 94 14.90 -2.87 0.03
N THR A 95 15.83 -3.01 -0.91
CA THR A 95 15.65 -2.66 -2.33
C THR A 95 14.95 -3.75 -3.14
N ALA A 96 14.61 -4.90 -2.53
CA ALA A 96 13.97 -5.98 -3.25
C ALA A 96 12.61 -5.54 -3.80
N LYS A 97 12.39 -5.83 -5.09
CA LYS A 97 11.08 -5.70 -5.73
C LYS A 97 10.17 -6.74 -5.08
N ARG A 98 9.09 -6.28 -4.47
CA ARG A 98 8.08 -7.20 -3.92
C ARG A 98 7.17 -7.63 -5.06
N VAL A 99 7.09 -8.94 -5.28
CA VAL A 99 6.19 -9.55 -6.26
C VAL A 99 5.08 -10.24 -5.48
N ALA A 100 3.82 -9.93 -5.81
CA ALA A 100 2.69 -10.70 -5.29
C ALA A 100 2.67 -12.03 -6.04
N ILE A 101 2.72 -13.14 -5.32
CA ILE A 101 2.64 -14.48 -5.93
C ILE A 101 1.18 -14.69 -6.32
N ILE A 102 0.90 -14.67 -7.62
CA ILE A 102 -0.44 -14.85 -8.15
C ILE A 102 -0.77 -16.35 -8.12
N PRO A 103 -1.85 -16.79 -7.43
CA PRO A 103 -2.24 -18.18 -7.41
C PRO A 103 -2.71 -18.64 -8.79
N ALA A 104 -2.49 -19.92 -9.13
CA ALA A 104 -2.74 -20.45 -10.46
C ALA A 104 -4.21 -20.28 -10.91
N GLU A 105 -5.14 -20.41 -9.97
CA GLU A 105 -6.58 -20.25 -10.18
C GLU A 105 -6.92 -18.83 -10.66
N PHE A 106 -6.28 -17.82 -10.06
CA PHE A 106 -6.51 -16.42 -10.43
C PHE A 106 -5.71 -16.01 -11.68
N GLU A 107 -4.51 -16.58 -11.87
CA GLU A 107 -3.72 -16.38 -13.08
C GLU A 107 -4.48 -16.84 -14.34
N ARG A 108 -5.26 -17.94 -14.25
CA ARG A 108 -6.11 -18.39 -15.37
C ARG A 108 -7.13 -17.34 -15.77
N ILE A 109 -7.79 -16.71 -14.80
CA ILE A 109 -8.77 -15.63 -15.06
C ILE A 109 -8.08 -14.41 -15.65
N LEU A 110 -6.97 -13.97 -15.07
CA LEU A 110 -6.19 -12.84 -15.57
C LEU A 110 -5.69 -13.05 -17.00
N LYS A 111 -5.45 -14.29 -17.43
CA LYS A 111 -5.00 -14.60 -18.80
C LYS A 111 -6.11 -14.48 -19.84
N GLN A 112 -7.38 -14.52 -19.44
CA GLN A 112 -8.51 -14.44 -20.36
C GLN A 112 -8.70 -13.02 -20.93
N ASP A 113 -8.34 -11.99 -20.16
CA ASP A 113 -8.46 -10.59 -20.57
C ASP A 113 -7.18 -9.78 -20.29
N ARG A 114 -6.55 -9.33 -21.37
CA ARG A 114 -5.32 -8.51 -21.32
C ARG A 114 -5.55 -7.13 -20.69
N ALA A 115 -6.71 -6.53 -20.90
CA ALA A 115 -7.06 -5.23 -20.30
C ALA A 115 -7.21 -5.39 -18.79
N PHE A 116 -7.95 -6.41 -18.35
CA PHE A 116 -8.09 -6.74 -16.93
C PHE A 116 -6.75 -7.03 -16.26
N ARG A 117 -5.87 -7.81 -16.91
CA ARG A 117 -4.50 -8.06 -16.40
C ARG A 117 -3.71 -6.77 -16.20
N ARG A 118 -3.70 -5.88 -17.20
CA ARG A 118 -2.99 -4.59 -17.09
C ARG A 118 -3.55 -3.73 -15.96
N TRP A 119 -4.87 -3.70 -15.82
CA TRP A 119 -5.53 -2.97 -14.74
C TRP A 119 -5.17 -3.54 -13.36
N PHE A 120 -5.17 -4.88 -13.20
CA PHE A 120 -4.74 -5.55 -11.98
C PHE A 120 -3.28 -5.26 -11.65
N ASP A 121 -2.37 -5.33 -12.63
CA ASP A 121 -0.94 -5.08 -12.43
C ASP A 121 -0.64 -3.62 -12.01
N ALA A 122 -1.51 -2.68 -12.40
CA ALA A 122 -1.45 -1.29 -11.95
C ALA A 122 -1.88 -1.10 -10.48
N LEU A 123 -2.50 -2.10 -9.84
CA LEU A 123 -2.80 -2.04 -8.42
C LEU A 123 -1.53 -2.06 -7.57
N GLY A 124 -1.57 -1.30 -6.46
CA GLY A 124 -0.48 -1.27 -5.49
C GLY A 124 -0.15 -2.66 -4.95
N PHE A 125 1.14 -2.93 -4.70
CA PHE A 125 1.61 -4.23 -4.22
C PHE A 125 0.80 -4.78 -3.05
N SER A 126 0.48 -3.94 -2.06
CA SER A 126 -0.28 -4.38 -0.88
C SER A 126 -1.67 -4.92 -1.24
N MET A 127 -2.35 -4.30 -2.21
CA MET A 127 -3.67 -4.74 -2.66
C MET A 127 -3.56 -6.07 -3.41
N ARG A 128 -2.64 -6.16 -4.38
CA ARG A 128 -2.39 -7.41 -5.12
C ARG A 128 -2.02 -8.55 -4.19
N LYS A 129 -1.15 -8.30 -3.21
CA LYS A 129 -0.77 -9.29 -2.21
C LYS A 129 -1.96 -9.72 -1.36
N TRP A 130 -2.75 -8.77 -0.86
CA TRP A 130 -3.93 -9.07 -0.05
C TRP A 130 -4.95 -9.94 -0.82
N ILE A 131 -5.21 -9.62 -2.09
CA ILE A 131 -6.08 -10.43 -2.97
C ILE A 131 -5.54 -11.86 -3.09
N CYS A 132 -4.26 -12.01 -3.43
CA CYS A 132 -3.62 -13.32 -3.60
C CYS A 132 -3.62 -14.13 -2.29
N ASP A 133 -3.24 -13.51 -1.18
CA ASP A 133 -3.24 -14.13 0.16
C ASP A 133 -4.66 -14.58 0.56
N TRP A 134 -5.67 -13.75 0.27
CA TRP A 134 -7.06 -14.06 0.59
C TRP A 134 -7.57 -15.26 -0.20
N ILE A 135 -7.23 -15.37 -1.48
CA ILE A 135 -7.55 -16.55 -2.30
C ILE A 135 -6.92 -17.81 -1.67
N VAL A 136 -5.61 -17.79 -1.39
CA VAL A 136 -4.89 -18.99 -0.90
C VAL A 136 -5.15 -19.32 0.58
N SER A 137 -5.76 -18.40 1.34
CA SER A 137 -6.06 -18.63 2.76
C SER A 137 -7.06 -19.76 3.02
N VAL A 138 -7.79 -20.23 1.99
CA VAL A 138 -8.54 -21.49 2.04
C VAL A 138 -7.72 -22.67 1.54
N LYS A 139 -7.87 -23.80 2.21
CA LYS A 139 -7.16 -25.04 1.89
C LYS A 139 -7.78 -25.79 0.70
N SER A 140 -9.10 -25.76 0.54
CA SER A 140 -9.79 -26.47 -0.55
C SER A 140 -9.49 -25.82 -1.91
N PRO A 141 -9.00 -26.58 -2.92
CA PRO A 141 -8.77 -26.06 -4.27
C PRO A 141 -10.04 -25.48 -4.90
N GLU A 142 -11.18 -26.16 -4.73
CA GLU A 142 -12.48 -25.69 -5.23
C GLU A 142 -12.89 -24.37 -4.56
N ALA A 143 -12.64 -24.21 -3.25
CA ALA A 143 -12.88 -22.95 -2.56
C ALA A 143 -11.94 -21.83 -3.04
N ARG A 144 -10.71 -22.13 -3.48
CA ARG A 144 -9.80 -21.16 -4.09
C ARG A 144 -10.32 -20.66 -5.42
N VAL A 145 -10.84 -21.56 -6.27
CA VAL A 145 -11.48 -21.20 -7.55
C VAL A 145 -12.65 -20.25 -7.30
N ARG A 146 -13.59 -20.62 -6.42
CA ARG A 146 -14.72 -19.75 -6.05
C ARG A 146 -14.29 -18.37 -5.56
N ARG A 147 -13.21 -18.30 -4.78
CA ARG A 147 -12.68 -17.00 -4.31
C ARG A 147 -12.02 -16.20 -5.43
N ALA A 148 -11.28 -16.86 -6.32
CA ALA A 148 -10.65 -16.22 -7.46
C ALA A 148 -11.69 -15.63 -8.42
N GLU A 149 -12.75 -16.37 -8.73
CA GLU A 149 -13.89 -15.89 -9.54
C GLU A 149 -14.57 -14.72 -8.86
N ARG A 150 -14.94 -14.88 -7.58
CA ARG A 150 -15.61 -13.83 -6.81
C ARG A 150 -14.82 -12.52 -6.76
N ILE A 151 -13.51 -12.57 -6.50
CA ILE A 151 -12.71 -11.34 -6.46
C ILE A 151 -12.49 -10.79 -7.87
N ALA A 152 -12.41 -11.64 -8.90
CA ALA A 152 -12.32 -11.18 -10.28
C ALA A 152 -13.58 -10.38 -10.68
N GLU A 153 -14.77 -10.88 -10.37
CA GLU A 153 -16.04 -10.16 -10.60
C GLU A 153 -16.02 -8.78 -9.95
N GLN A 154 -15.65 -8.70 -8.66
CA GLN A 154 -15.57 -7.42 -7.93
C GLN A 154 -14.57 -6.44 -8.57
N LEU A 155 -13.43 -6.94 -9.02
CA LEU A 155 -12.40 -6.13 -9.65
C LEU A 155 -12.80 -5.68 -11.06
N LEU A 156 -13.48 -6.53 -11.83
CA LEU A 156 -14.03 -6.19 -13.13
C LEU A 156 -15.12 -5.11 -13.00
N SER A 157 -16.07 -5.27 -12.08
CA SER A 157 -17.07 -4.23 -11.80
C SER A 157 -16.44 -2.90 -11.38
N THR A 158 -15.31 -2.96 -10.67
CA THR A 158 -14.53 -1.75 -10.32
C THR A 158 -13.90 -1.12 -11.56
N MET A 159 -13.28 -1.92 -12.42
CA MET A 159 -12.66 -1.46 -13.66
C MET A 159 -13.70 -0.80 -14.58
N GLU A 160 -14.87 -1.41 -14.72
CA GLU A 160 -16.00 -0.84 -15.47
C GLU A 160 -16.50 0.45 -14.84
N ALA A 161 -16.64 0.49 -13.51
CA ALA A 161 -17.09 1.68 -12.78
C ALA A 161 -16.12 2.87 -12.86
N GLU A 162 -14.85 2.64 -13.19
CA GLU A 162 -13.90 3.72 -13.49
C GLU A 162 -14.18 4.38 -14.84
N LEU A 163 -14.71 3.63 -15.80
CA LEU A 163 -15.08 4.11 -17.13
C LEU A 163 -16.48 4.71 -17.13
N ASP A 164 -17.46 3.99 -16.58
CA ASP A 164 -18.83 4.44 -16.43
C ASP A 164 -19.38 4.15 -15.03
N LEU A 165 -19.75 5.19 -14.30
CA LEU A 165 -20.25 5.04 -12.93
C LEU A 165 -21.57 4.24 -12.93
N PRO A 166 -21.74 3.26 -12.02
CA PRO A 166 -22.97 2.51 -11.91
C PRO A 166 -24.16 3.42 -11.50
N PRO A 167 -25.41 3.06 -11.84
CA PRO A 167 -26.60 3.89 -11.57
C PRO A 167 -26.74 4.35 -10.11
N ILE A 168 -26.36 3.50 -9.15
CA ILE A 168 -26.40 3.85 -7.72
C ILE A 168 -25.49 5.04 -7.38
N LEU A 169 -24.30 5.13 -7.98
CA LEU A 169 -23.37 6.24 -7.77
C LEU A 169 -23.79 7.48 -8.56
N LYS A 170 -24.30 7.30 -9.79
CA LYS A 170 -24.88 8.39 -10.58
C LYS A 170 -26.01 9.10 -9.81
N ARG A 171 -26.92 8.34 -9.20
CA ARG A 171 -27.98 8.87 -8.35
C ARG A 171 -27.42 9.59 -7.12
N ALA A 172 -26.45 9.00 -6.44
CA ALA A 172 -25.82 9.62 -5.27
C ALA A 172 -25.15 10.98 -5.60
N PHE A 173 -24.45 11.08 -6.73
CA PHE A 173 -23.87 12.33 -7.21
C PHE A 173 -24.91 13.34 -7.71
N ALA A 174 -26.03 12.86 -8.28
CA ALA A 174 -27.13 13.74 -8.66
C ALA A 174 -27.77 14.42 -7.42
N SER A 175 -27.81 13.73 -6.29
CA SER A 175 -28.29 14.29 -5.01
C SER A 175 -27.31 15.30 -4.39
N ASP A 176 -26.01 15.21 -4.68
CA ASP A 176 -25.00 16.18 -4.23
C ASP A 176 -23.99 16.54 -5.34
N PRO A 177 -24.30 17.56 -6.18
CA PRO A 177 -23.44 17.97 -7.28
C PRO A 177 -22.05 18.43 -6.85
N ARG A 178 -21.91 18.98 -5.63
CA ARG A 178 -20.59 19.43 -5.11
C ARG A 178 -19.69 18.23 -4.83
N ALA A 179 -20.26 17.13 -4.33
CA ALA A 179 -19.52 15.88 -4.15
C ALA A 179 -18.97 15.37 -5.48
N TYR A 180 -19.69 15.58 -6.58
CA TYR A 180 -19.24 15.20 -7.92
C TYR A 180 -18.04 16.04 -8.39
N GLU A 181 -18.02 17.35 -8.15
CA GLU A 181 -16.84 18.20 -8.44
C GLU A 181 -15.60 17.75 -7.65
N GLY A 182 -15.80 17.44 -6.37
CA GLY A 182 -14.77 16.89 -5.51
C GLY A 182 -14.25 15.53 -5.98
N TRP A 183 -15.13 14.69 -6.52
CA TRP A 183 -14.79 13.41 -7.13
C TRP A 183 -13.96 13.59 -8.40
N GLN A 184 -14.33 14.53 -9.27
CA GLN A 184 -13.55 14.86 -10.47
C GLN A 184 -12.13 15.36 -10.13
N SER A 185 -11.99 16.05 -9.00
CA SER A 185 -10.70 16.53 -8.48
C SER A 185 -9.83 15.42 -7.86
N MET A 186 -10.37 14.21 -7.65
CA MET A 186 -9.60 13.06 -7.16
C MET A 186 -8.70 12.47 -8.25
N THR A 187 -7.52 12.02 -7.83
CA THR A 187 -6.62 11.24 -8.69
C THR A 187 -7.29 9.90 -9.09
N PRO A 188 -6.95 9.30 -10.25
CA PRO A 188 -7.49 8.01 -10.65
C PRO A 188 -7.32 6.92 -9.59
N LEU A 189 -6.16 6.91 -8.91
CA LEU A 189 -5.89 5.97 -7.81
C LEU A 189 -6.86 6.14 -6.63
N GLN A 190 -7.23 7.37 -6.29
CA GLN A 190 -8.17 7.64 -5.19
C GLN A 190 -9.58 7.17 -5.55
N ARG A 191 -10.06 7.51 -6.75
CA ARG A 191 -11.36 7.06 -7.25
C ARG A 191 -11.44 5.53 -7.27
N ARG A 192 -10.41 4.87 -7.78
CA ARG A 192 -10.26 3.40 -7.76
C ARG A 192 -10.40 2.82 -6.35
N TYR A 193 -9.68 3.35 -5.36
CA TYR A 193 -9.77 2.84 -4.00
C TYR A 193 -11.14 3.03 -3.35
N GLN A 194 -11.85 4.12 -3.68
CA GLN A 194 -13.23 4.30 -3.23
C GLN A 194 -14.16 3.24 -3.85
N LEU A 195 -14.06 3.04 -5.17
CA LEU A 195 -14.86 2.02 -5.89
C LEU A 195 -14.57 0.61 -5.36
N LEU A 196 -13.30 0.24 -5.20
CA LEU A 196 -12.90 -1.04 -4.57
C LEU A 196 -13.56 -1.23 -3.21
N GLY A 197 -13.59 -0.17 -2.39
CA GLY A 197 -14.23 -0.20 -1.08
C GLY A 197 -15.74 -0.42 -1.14
N ILE A 198 -16.42 0.09 -2.17
CA ILE A 198 -17.87 -0.04 -2.39
C ILE A 198 -18.22 -1.43 -2.89
N PHE A 199 -17.53 -1.93 -3.93
CA PHE A 199 -17.78 -3.26 -4.50
C PHE A 199 -17.35 -4.41 -3.58
N TYR A 200 -16.45 -4.13 -2.63
CA TYR A 200 -16.11 -5.10 -1.57
C TYR A 200 -17.26 -5.30 -0.56
N CYS A 201 -18.10 -4.28 -0.32
CA CYS A 201 -19.22 -4.36 0.61
C CYS A 201 -20.31 -5.33 0.12
N ARG A 202 -20.61 -6.34 0.96
CA ARG A 202 -21.53 -7.42 0.62
C ARG A 202 -22.99 -7.06 0.82
N THR A 203 -23.29 -6.32 1.88
CA THR A 203 -24.68 -5.98 2.22
C THR A 203 -25.04 -4.58 1.69
N PRO A 204 -26.30 -4.31 1.37
CA PRO A 204 -26.75 -2.98 0.97
C PRO A 204 -26.37 -1.91 2.01
N GLU A 205 -26.57 -2.19 3.30
CA GLU A 205 -26.34 -1.21 4.37
C GLU A 205 -24.85 -0.85 4.50
N THR A 206 -23.97 -1.83 4.36
CA THR A 206 -22.51 -1.59 4.38
C THR A 206 -22.05 -0.86 3.13
N ARG A 207 -22.72 -1.10 2.00
CA ARG A 207 -22.48 -0.38 0.75
C ARG A 207 -22.92 1.07 0.86
N ASP A 208 -24.10 1.34 1.41
CA ASP A 208 -24.63 2.70 1.58
C ASP A 208 -23.76 3.53 2.51
N ARG A 209 -23.31 2.96 3.63
CA ARG A 209 -22.33 3.62 4.52
C ARG A 209 -21.02 3.94 3.80
N ARG A 210 -20.56 3.05 2.92
CA ARG A 210 -19.35 3.30 2.13
C ARG A 210 -19.57 4.39 1.08
N ILE A 211 -20.74 4.43 0.44
CA ILE A 211 -21.12 5.48 -0.51
C ILE A 211 -21.20 6.83 0.19
N ALA A 212 -21.86 6.91 1.35
CA ALA A 212 -21.90 8.12 2.17
C ALA A 212 -20.48 8.60 2.51
N LYS A 213 -19.60 7.68 2.93
CA LYS A 213 -18.21 8.02 3.23
C LYS A 213 -17.43 8.52 2.00
N MET A 214 -17.67 7.92 0.83
CA MET A 214 -17.08 8.38 -0.43
C MET A 214 -17.53 9.81 -0.77
N LEU A 215 -18.82 10.13 -0.59
CA LEU A 215 -19.34 11.47 -0.82
C LEU A 215 -18.68 12.50 0.12
N GLU A 216 -18.55 12.20 1.42
CA GLU A 216 -17.83 13.06 2.36
C GLU A 216 -16.38 13.31 1.94
N ASP A 217 -15.66 12.25 1.56
CA ASP A 217 -14.25 12.35 1.15
C ASP A 217 -14.10 13.15 -0.16
N ALA A 218 -15.12 13.11 -1.03
CA ALA A 218 -15.19 13.92 -2.24
C ALA A 218 -15.49 15.38 -1.90
N LEU A 219 -16.49 15.65 -1.06
CA LEU A 219 -16.84 16.99 -0.60
C LEU A 219 -15.66 17.70 0.06
N ALA A 220 -14.87 17.00 0.87
CA ALA A 220 -13.67 17.53 1.51
C ALA A 220 -12.57 18.01 0.52
N ARG A 221 -12.75 17.78 -0.78
CA ARG A 221 -11.84 18.16 -1.87
C ARG A 221 -12.44 19.17 -2.84
N THR A 222 -13.67 19.63 -2.60
CA THR A 222 -14.27 20.73 -3.35
C THR A 222 -13.37 21.97 -3.27
N GLY A 223 -13.23 22.69 -4.39
CA GLY A 223 -12.33 23.86 -4.49
C GLY A 223 -10.83 23.54 -4.57
N ARG A 224 -10.40 22.28 -4.52
CA ARG A 224 -8.98 21.91 -4.75
C ARG A 224 -8.75 21.62 -6.23
N LYS A 225 -7.80 22.31 -6.87
CA LYS A 225 -7.39 21.99 -8.25
C LYS A 225 -6.94 20.52 -8.33
N PRO A 226 -7.30 19.78 -9.41
CA PRO A 226 -6.77 18.44 -9.65
C PRO A 226 -5.24 18.48 -9.61
N ARG A 227 -4.62 17.57 -8.86
CA ARG A 227 -3.17 17.35 -8.98
C ARG A 227 -2.91 16.67 -10.32
N THR A 228 -2.80 17.45 -11.38
CA THR A 228 -2.18 17.00 -12.63
C THR A 228 -0.74 16.63 -12.27
N LYS A 229 -0.33 15.39 -12.53
CA LYS A 229 1.10 15.11 -12.64
C LYS A 229 1.57 16.00 -13.78
N SER A 230 2.48 16.93 -13.53
CA SER A 230 3.26 17.53 -14.60
C SER A 230 3.77 16.38 -15.47
N ALA A 231 3.54 16.50 -16.77
CA ALA A 231 4.18 15.65 -17.76
C ALA A 231 5.69 15.66 -17.49
N PRO A 232 6.43 14.56 -17.77
CA PRO A 232 7.88 14.68 -17.84
C PRO A 232 8.18 15.79 -18.85
N GLU A 233 8.94 16.78 -18.41
CA GLU A 233 9.52 17.81 -19.27
C GLU A 233 10.07 17.13 -20.53
N GLU A 234 9.60 17.61 -21.68
CA GLU A 234 10.16 17.28 -22.99
C GLU A 234 11.67 17.50 -22.90
N PHE A 235 12.44 16.42 -22.99
CA PHE A 235 13.86 16.51 -23.23
C PHE A 235 14.03 17.09 -24.64
N ALA A 236 14.47 18.35 -24.68
CA ALA A 236 14.98 18.98 -25.88
C ALA A 236 16.02 18.07 -26.53
N HIS A 237 15.74 17.66 -27.77
CA HIS A 237 16.75 17.13 -28.66
C HIS A 237 17.63 18.33 -29.08
N GLU A 238 18.81 18.42 -28.47
CA GLU A 238 19.90 19.24 -28.95
C GLU A 238 20.51 18.50 -30.15
N GLU A 239 20.17 18.98 -31.35
CA GLU A 239 20.86 18.66 -32.59
C GLU A 239 22.31 19.15 -32.47
N LEU A 240 23.26 18.23 -32.61
CA LEU A 240 24.66 18.54 -32.90
C LEU A 240 24.97 17.92 -34.27
N GLU A 241 24.93 18.77 -35.29
CA GLU A 241 25.88 18.72 -36.40
C GLU A 241 27.03 19.69 -36.09
#